data_AF-A0A0A2TJU5-F1
#
_entry.id   AF-A0A0A2TJU5-F1
#
_cell.length_a   1.000
_cell.length_b   1.000
_cell.length_c   1.000
_cell.angle_alpha   90.00
_cell.angle_beta   90.00
_cell.angle_gamma   90.00
#
_symmetry.space_group_name_H-M   'P 1'
#
loop_
_entity.id
_entity.type
_entity.pdbx_description
1 polymer ?
#
loop_
_entity_poly.entity_id
_entity_poly.type
_entity_poly.pdbx_seq_one_letter_code
_entity_poly.pdbx_strand_id
1 'polypeptide(L)'
;MKKTGIDYWRMIILVLTIAYFLGLSVLADRLKLGLVLIIWSGAMIPVMLLYRSWSVLLEMSMLPFIWLIAAPFEPHLGPAWYLLLVSTVTISVSHRINSRIATAGSVLFSLTLGLLLTLNRQIGIVGSVLLVTIALGLAFYGLKTIRGQAAYKLPKNIDLILCSFSGNTGHYANEFIESARKSGAEVKVHRFHYYKDFNPMLEGDSLVIAFPVSGWKPPWPLTDFLINKLKTGNGKPAFILYTAAGGPENAGIIAWVLLALKGYKVIGRIWSIYPLNVPTFRLGTKKLWQLIDSVTPLRSDLIFVRHSAKEFIFGDGGGLPFIFWPTPLAVIGFLLDNKWINTIIYRTYVWRKRCTACNFCIKYCPANRFVSVNGLPKAKGTCALCLGCVNHCPKNSMQMRLWTEYGQPYKSRWPQFIIKP
;
A
#
# COMPACT_ATOMS: atom_id res chain seq x y z
N MET A 1 15.71 16.76 -21.04
CA MET A 1 14.28 16.97 -20.75
C MET A 1 14.09 18.29 -20.02
N LYS A 2 13.33 19.24 -20.59
CA LYS A 2 13.01 20.52 -19.92
C LYS A 2 12.25 20.20 -18.62
N LYS A 3 12.81 20.58 -17.47
CA LYS A 3 12.09 20.60 -16.18
C LYS A 3 10.84 21.46 -16.36
N THR A 4 9.69 20.83 -16.43
CA THR A 4 8.39 21.50 -16.62
C THR A 4 8.08 22.39 -15.42
N GLY A 5 7.36 23.50 -15.61
CA GLY A 5 6.95 24.41 -14.52
C GLY A 5 6.21 23.76 -13.35
N ILE A 6 5.79 22.49 -13.50
CA ILE A 6 5.26 21.61 -12.46
C ILE A 6 6.27 21.41 -11.31
N ASP A 7 7.57 21.33 -11.58
CA ASP A 7 8.59 21.10 -10.54
C ASP A 7 8.80 22.33 -9.64
N TYR A 8 8.63 23.54 -10.19
CA TYR A 8 8.74 24.78 -9.44
C TYR A 8 7.60 24.94 -8.42
N TRP A 9 6.35 24.71 -8.85
CA TRP A 9 5.19 24.73 -7.97
C TRP A 9 5.24 23.63 -6.90
N ARG A 10 5.74 22.44 -7.24
CA ARG A 10 5.98 21.36 -6.27
C ARG A 10 6.97 21.76 -5.18
N MET A 11 8.05 22.47 -5.54
CA MET A 11 9.05 22.96 -4.57
C MET A 11 8.48 24.06 -3.66
N ILE A 12 7.78 25.05 -4.21
CA ILE A 12 7.15 26.11 -3.39
C ILE A 12 6.17 25.51 -2.38
N ILE A 13 5.31 24.59 -2.82
CA ILE A 13 4.29 24.01 -1.94
C ILE A 13 4.93 23.05 -0.92
N LEU A 14 6.02 22.35 -1.26
CA LEU A 14 6.82 21.61 -0.27
C LEU A 14 7.35 22.56 0.82
N VAL A 15 7.91 23.72 0.44
CA VAL A 15 8.39 24.73 1.39
C VAL A 15 7.25 25.26 2.26
N LEU A 16 6.09 25.59 1.69
CA LEU A 16 4.91 26.03 2.43
C LEU A 16 4.39 24.94 3.39
N THR A 17 4.42 23.68 2.96
CA THR A 17 4.00 22.53 3.78
C THR A 17 4.95 22.35 4.97
N ILE A 18 6.27 22.42 4.75
CA ILE A 18 7.28 22.36 5.81
C ILE A 18 7.10 23.53 6.79
N ALA A 19 6.96 24.76 6.28
CA ALA A 19 6.77 25.95 7.10
C ALA A 19 5.49 25.86 7.96
N TYR A 20 4.40 25.36 7.37
CA TYR A 20 3.15 25.14 8.08
C TYR A 20 3.31 24.14 9.23
N PHE A 21 3.95 23.00 8.97
CA PHE A 21 4.14 21.98 10.00
C PHE A 21 5.12 22.40 11.09
N LEU A 22 6.15 23.18 10.75
CA LEU A 22 7.01 23.83 11.73
C LEU A 22 6.21 24.80 12.60
N GLY A 23 5.34 25.63 12.02
CA GLY A 23 4.43 26.48 12.79
C GLY A 23 3.50 25.70 13.71
N LEU A 24 2.97 24.56 13.24
CA LEU A 24 2.15 23.66 14.04
C LEU A 24 2.92 23.10 15.24
N SER A 25 4.20 22.75 15.06
CA SER A 25 5.04 22.23 16.15
C SER A 25 5.26 23.24 17.27
N VAL A 26 5.27 24.54 16.97
CA VAL A 26 5.41 25.60 17.97
C VAL A 26 4.11 25.84 18.75
N LEU A 27 2.96 25.64 18.10
CA LEU A 27 1.63 25.88 18.68
C LEU A 27 1.02 24.65 19.35
N ALA A 28 1.50 23.46 19.00
CA ALA A 28 0.98 22.16 19.40
C ALA A 28 0.57 22.02 20.87
N ASP A 29 1.46 22.41 21.80
CA ASP A 29 1.23 22.26 23.24
C ASP A 29 0.12 23.16 23.78
N ARG A 30 -0.27 24.17 23.00
CA ARG A 30 -1.31 25.15 23.35
C ARG A 30 -2.65 24.80 22.74
N LEU A 31 -2.71 23.77 21.88
CA LEU A 31 -3.90 23.43 21.10
C LEU A 31 -4.60 22.21 21.69
N LYS A 32 -5.93 22.29 21.83
CA LYS A 32 -6.76 21.11 22.12
C LYS A 32 -6.67 20.13 20.96
N LEU A 33 -6.74 18.83 21.26
CA LEU A 33 -6.72 17.74 20.28
C LEU A 33 -7.64 17.95 19.07
N GLY A 34 -8.90 18.36 19.28
CA GLY A 34 -9.84 18.59 18.19
C GLY A 34 -9.35 19.67 17.21
N LEU A 35 -8.71 20.71 17.74
CA LEU A 35 -8.15 21.80 16.95
C LEU A 35 -6.89 21.35 16.19
N VAL A 36 -6.03 20.53 16.80
CA VAL A 36 -4.90 19.88 16.11
C VAL A 36 -5.37 19.07 14.90
N LEU A 37 -6.44 18.27 15.04
CA LEU A 37 -6.97 17.46 13.94
C LEU A 37 -7.56 18.32 12.80
N ILE A 38 -8.23 19.42 13.14
CA ILE A 38 -8.75 20.38 12.15
C ILE A 38 -7.59 21.05 11.41
N ILE A 39 -6.59 21.55 12.14
CA ILE A 39 -5.44 22.21 11.56
C ILE A 39 -4.64 21.22 10.69
N TRP A 40 -4.39 19.99 11.16
CA TRP A 40 -3.78 18.94 10.37
C TRP A 40 -4.54 18.66 9.07
N SER A 41 -5.88 18.56 9.14
CA SER A 41 -6.73 18.35 7.97
C SER A 41 -6.65 19.52 6.99
N GLY A 42 -6.53 20.76 7.49
CA GLY A 42 -6.28 21.96 6.68
C GLY A 42 -4.91 21.94 5.99
N ALA A 43 -3.85 21.59 6.73
CA ALA A 43 -2.47 21.41 6.23
C ALA A 43 -2.39 20.45 5.05
N MET A 44 -3.26 19.45 5.10
CA MET A 44 -3.35 18.36 4.16
C MET A 44 -4.06 18.73 2.86
N ILE A 45 -4.88 19.79 2.84
CA ILE A 45 -5.59 20.23 1.62
C ILE A 45 -4.60 20.65 0.52
N PRO A 46 -3.60 21.53 0.77
CA PRO A 46 -2.57 21.85 -0.22
C PRO A 46 -1.81 20.62 -0.73
N VAL A 47 -1.46 19.69 0.17
CA VAL A 47 -0.79 18.43 -0.18
C VAL A 47 -1.69 17.59 -1.09
N MET A 48 -2.96 17.42 -0.74
CA MET A 48 -3.94 16.68 -1.53
C MET A 48 -4.17 17.33 -2.90
N LEU A 49 -4.27 18.65 -2.98
CA LEU A 49 -4.45 19.40 -4.22
C LEU A 49 -3.21 19.34 -5.12
N LEU A 50 -2.01 19.37 -4.52
CA LEU A 50 -0.74 19.30 -5.25
C LEU A 50 -0.48 17.90 -5.81
N TYR A 51 -0.56 16.87 -4.97
CA TYR A 51 -0.32 15.49 -5.38
C TYR A 51 -1.52 14.90 -6.11
N ARG A 52 -2.66 15.59 -6.07
CA ARG A 52 -3.97 15.15 -6.59
C ARG A 52 -4.25 13.71 -6.17
N SER A 53 -4.01 13.38 -4.92
CA SER A 53 -4.05 11.99 -4.50
C SER A 53 -4.42 11.85 -3.04
N TRP A 54 -5.46 11.07 -2.80
CA TRP A 54 -5.83 10.63 -1.46
C TRP A 54 -4.74 9.77 -0.82
N SER A 55 -3.87 9.13 -1.61
CA SER A 55 -2.91 8.14 -1.12
C SER A 55 -1.92 8.75 -0.10
N VAL A 56 -1.33 9.91 -0.46
CA VAL A 56 -0.48 10.69 0.44
C VAL A 56 -1.28 11.24 1.61
N LEU A 57 -2.51 11.72 1.37
CA LEU A 57 -3.35 12.20 2.46
C LEU A 57 -3.55 11.12 3.53
N LEU A 58 -3.93 9.90 3.14
CA LEU A 58 -4.17 8.83 4.10
C LEU A 58 -2.90 8.39 4.81
N GLU A 59 -1.76 8.27 4.11
CA GLU A 59 -0.48 7.96 4.76
C GLU A 59 -0.13 9.03 5.81
N MET A 60 -0.24 10.30 5.45
CA MET A 60 0.06 11.41 6.35
C MET A 60 -0.97 11.48 7.50
N SER A 61 -2.24 11.25 7.22
CA SER A 61 -3.30 11.25 8.25
C SER A 61 -3.16 10.13 9.28
N MET A 62 -2.39 9.08 9.03
CA MET A 62 -2.06 8.10 10.08
C MET A 62 -1.19 8.71 11.18
N LEU A 63 -0.39 9.74 10.89
CA LEU A 63 0.51 10.38 11.85
C LEU A 63 -0.20 10.96 13.09
N PRO A 64 -1.28 11.74 12.96
CA PRO A 64 -2.09 12.14 14.10
C PRO A 64 -2.68 10.97 14.90
N PHE A 65 -3.06 9.87 14.26
CA PHE A 65 -3.56 8.68 14.97
C PHE A 65 -2.46 7.99 15.77
N ILE A 66 -1.22 7.99 15.27
CA ILE A 66 -0.05 7.52 16.02
C ILE A 66 0.18 8.39 17.22
N TRP A 67 0.22 9.70 17.02
CA TRP A 67 0.39 10.65 18.11
C TRP A 67 -0.69 10.45 19.19
N LEU A 68 -1.96 10.32 18.79
CA LEU A 68 -3.07 10.02 19.69
C LEU A 68 -2.86 8.77 20.56
N ILE A 69 -2.32 7.72 19.97
CA ILE A 69 -2.13 6.44 20.65
C ILE A 69 -0.83 6.44 21.46
N ALA A 70 0.25 7.02 20.93
CA ALA A 70 1.60 6.87 21.45
C ALA A 70 2.03 8.01 22.38
N ALA A 71 1.56 9.25 22.16
CA ALA A 71 1.92 10.40 22.99
C ALA A 71 1.58 10.24 24.48
N PRO A 72 0.47 9.58 24.88
CA PRO A 72 0.20 9.31 26.30
C PRO A 72 1.26 8.47 27.00
N PHE A 73 2.00 7.63 26.25
CA PHE A 73 3.07 6.80 26.79
C PHE A 73 4.40 7.54 26.89
N GLU A 74 4.55 8.69 26.21
CA GLU A 74 5.78 9.50 26.16
C GLU A 74 5.50 11.00 26.36
N PRO A 75 4.89 11.39 27.50
CA PRO A 75 4.45 12.78 27.71
C PRO A 75 5.61 13.78 27.75
N HIS A 76 6.81 13.32 28.08
CA HIS A 76 8.04 14.13 28.15
C HIS A 76 8.50 14.66 26.77
N LEU A 77 8.00 14.10 25.67
CA LEU A 77 8.33 14.57 24.31
C LEU A 77 7.58 15.85 23.92
N GLY A 78 6.42 16.13 24.53
CA GLY A 78 5.62 17.32 24.26
C GLY A 78 5.46 17.64 22.75
N PRO A 79 5.91 18.82 22.27
CA PRO A 79 5.71 19.26 20.89
C PRO A 79 6.70 18.62 19.90
N ALA A 80 7.78 17.98 20.37
CA ALA A 80 8.75 17.29 19.52
C ALA A 80 8.09 16.20 18.65
N TRP A 81 6.94 15.69 19.07
CA TRP A 81 6.09 14.81 18.28
C TRP A 81 5.80 15.36 16.88
N TYR A 82 5.52 16.66 16.77
CA TYR A 82 5.16 17.29 15.49
C TYR A 82 6.35 17.38 14.56
N LEU A 83 7.56 17.58 15.08
CA LEU A 83 8.81 17.59 14.33
C LEU A 83 9.06 16.23 13.65
N LEU A 84 8.78 15.14 14.37
CA LEU A 84 8.83 13.78 13.82
C LEU A 84 7.79 13.59 12.69
N LEU A 85 6.60 14.17 12.83
CA LEU A 85 5.58 14.17 11.77
C LEU A 85 6.06 14.94 10.52
N VAL A 86 6.65 16.12 10.70
CA VAL A 86 7.16 16.96 9.60
C VAL A 86 8.19 16.21 8.78
N SER A 87 9.17 15.59 9.43
CA SER A 87 10.22 14.80 8.76
C SER A 87 9.61 13.70 7.90
N THR A 88 8.62 13.00 8.44
CA THR A 88 7.95 11.90 7.74
C THR A 88 7.17 12.36 6.52
N VAL A 89 6.41 13.47 6.66
CA VAL A 89 5.69 14.09 5.55
C VAL A 89 6.66 14.52 4.46
N THR A 90 7.74 15.19 4.85
CA THR A 90 8.73 15.74 3.92
C THR A 90 9.43 14.63 3.14
N ILE A 91 9.83 13.54 3.81
CA ILE A 91 10.40 12.37 3.14
C ILE A 91 9.38 11.74 2.20
N SER A 92 8.15 11.47 2.64
CA SER A 92 7.12 10.80 1.82
C SER A 92 6.73 11.62 0.59
N VAL A 93 6.64 12.94 0.77
CA VAL A 93 6.40 13.88 -0.31
C VAL A 93 7.56 13.88 -1.31
N SER A 94 8.80 14.08 -0.85
CA SER A 94 9.97 14.09 -1.74
C SER A 94 10.12 12.79 -2.51
N HIS A 95 9.72 11.71 -1.85
CA HIS A 95 9.72 10.38 -2.40
C HIS A 95 8.75 10.24 -3.57
N ARG A 96 7.54 10.80 -3.42
CA ARG A 96 6.54 10.84 -4.49
C ARG A 96 6.91 11.77 -5.64
N ILE A 97 7.66 12.84 -5.38
CA ILE A 97 8.15 13.76 -6.42
C ILE A 97 9.18 13.06 -7.34
N ASN A 98 9.79 11.97 -6.88
CA ASN A 98 10.85 11.25 -7.60
C ASN A 98 12.05 12.16 -7.95
N SER A 99 12.35 13.15 -7.10
CA SER A 99 13.47 14.09 -7.28
C SER A 99 14.59 13.79 -6.31
N ARG A 100 15.78 13.47 -6.84
CA ARG A 100 16.99 13.20 -6.04
C ARG A 100 17.34 14.37 -5.11
N ILE A 101 17.17 15.60 -5.61
CA ILE A 101 17.48 16.83 -4.84
C ILE A 101 16.46 16.98 -3.70
N ALA A 102 15.17 16.80 -3.99
CA ALA A 102 14.13 16.89 -2.97
C ALA A 102 14.31 15.80 -1.91
N THR A 103 14.65 14.57 -2.32
CA THR A 103 14.90 13.46 -1.40
C THR A 103 16.13 13.74 -0.53
N ALA A 104 17.26 14.17 -1.12
CA ALA A 104 18.46 14.51 -0.37
C ALA A 104 18.22 15.66 0.63
N GLY A 105 17.50 16.71 0.23
CA GLY A 105 17.13 17.82 1.11
C GLY A 105 16.22 17.38 2.25
N SER A 106 15.22 16.54 1.97
CA SER A 106 14.28 16.02 2.99
C SER A 106 14.97 15.11 3.99
N VAL A 107 15.90 14.29 3.50
CA VAL A 107 16.76 13.45 4.31
C VAL A 107 17.65 14.29 5.22
N LEU A 108 18.35 15.29 4.68
CA LEU A 108 19.23 16.16 5.45
C LEU A 108 18.45 16.91 6.52
N PHE A 109 17.30 17.47 6.15
CA PHE A 109 16.38 18.12 7.10
C PHE A 109 15.97 17.18 8.23
N SER A 110 15.58 15.95 7.90
CA SER A 110 15.16 14.94 8.89
C SER A 110 16.31 14.47 9.78
N LEU A 111 17.53 14.35 9.24
CA LEU A 111 18.74 14.04 10.01
C LEU A 111 19.10 15.16 10.99
N THR A 112 19.10 16.41 10.52
CA THR A 112 19.34 17.57 11.38
C THR A 112 18.31 17.64 12.51
N LEU A 113 17.04 17.40 12.19
CA LEU A 113 15.99 17.39 13.19
C LEU A 113 16.16 16.25 14.20
N GLY A 114 16.48 15.04 13.73
CA GLY A 114 16.79 13.90 14.57
C GLY A 114 17.98 14.15 15.50
N LEU A 115 19.05 14.78 14.99
CA LEU A 115 20.23 15.15 15.77
C LEU A 115 19.89 16.19 16.85
N LEU A 116 19.11 17.22 16.51
CA LEU A 116 18.64 18.23 17.47
C LEU A 116 17.82 17.61 18.60
N LEU A 117 16.90 16.69 18.27
CA LEU A 117 16.12 15.97 19.28
C LEU A 117 17.00 15.08 20.17
N THR A 118 18.04 14.45 19.59
CA THR A 118 19.02 13.64 20.32
C THR A 118 19.82 14.49 21.30
N LEU A 119 20.37 15.62 20.85
CA LEU A 119 21.19 16.51 21.65
C LEU A 119 20.39 17.11 22.83
N ASN A 120 19.10 17.36 22.62
CA ASN A 120 18.22 17.90 23.65
C ASN A 120 17.63 16.83 24.59
N ARG A 121 18.06 15.56 24.49
CA ARG A 121 17.51 14.41 25.25
C ARG A 121 15.99 14.25 25.12
N GLN A 122 15.41 14.69 24.01
CA GLN A 122 13.98 14.55 23.69
C GLN A 122 13.75 13.32 22.80
N ILE A 123 14.30 12.18 23.19
CA ILE A 123 14.12 10.91 22.46
C ILE A 123 13.49 9.87 23.37
N GLY A 124 12.23 9.57 23.05
CA GLY A 124 11.54 8.38 23.52
C GLY A 124 11.67 7.20 22.54
N ILE A 125 10.92 6.14 22.81
CA ILE A 125 10.70 4.97 21.96
C ILE A 125 10.28 5.41 20.56
N VAL A 126 9.36 6.36 20.42
CA VAL A 126 8.87 6.76 19.09
C VAL A 126 9.86 7.64 18.34
N GLY A 127 10.61 8.49 19.05
CA GLY A 127 11.77 9.19 18.47
C GLY A 127 12.81 8.21 17.93
N SER A 128 13.10 7.14 18.68
CA SER A 128 14.02 6.08 18.27
C SER A 128 13.52 5.30 17.05
N VAL A 129 12.24 4.91 17.03
CA VAL A 129 11.62 4.24 15.87
C VAL A 129 11.67 5.13 14.63
N LEU A 130 11.46 6.44 14.78
CA LEU A 130 11.57 7.36 13.67
C LEU A 130 13.00 7.47 13.14
N LEU A 131 13.99 7.61 14.03
CA LEU A 131 15.40 7.65 13.64
C LEU A 131 15.83 6.39 12.90
N VAL A 132 15.43 5.22 13.39
CA VAL A 132 15.65 3.94 12.70
C VAL A 132 14.96 3.93 11.33
N THR A 133 13.74 4.45 11.24
CA THR A 133 12.99 4.54 9.99
C THR A 133 13.69 5.45 8.97
N ILE A 134 14.18 6.62 9.41
CA ILE A 134 14.96 7.55 8.59
C ILE A 134 16.27 6.90 8.14
N ALA A 135 16.99 6.24 9.06
CA ALA A 135 18.24 5.55 8.77
C ALA A 135 18.05 4.39 7.77
N LEU A 136 16.97 3.62 7.88
CA LEU A 136 16.61 2.58 6.91
C LEU A 136 16.23 3.18 5.56
N GLY A 137 15.45 4.27 5.53
CA GLY A 137 15.14 5.00 4.30
C GLY A 137 16.40 5.52 3.59
N LEU A 138 17.35 6.03 4.37
CA LEU A 138 18.68 6.43 3.92
C LEU A 138 19.50 5.27 3.35
N ALA A 139 19.54 4.15 4.07
CA ALA A 139 20.23 2.94 3.62
C ALA A 139 19.63 2.43 2.30
N PHE A 140 18.29 2.41 2.17
CA PHE A 140 17.63 2.02 0.92
C PHE A 140 17.90 3.01 -0.22
N TYR A 141 17.93 4.32 0.06
CA TYR A 141 18.28 5.33 -0.94
C TYR A 141 19.75 5.22 -1.38
N GLY A 142 20.67 5.03 -0.43
CA GLY A 142 22.08 4.78 -0.70
C GLY A 142 22.26 3.51 -1.54
N LEU A 143 21.62 2.40 -1.15
CA LEU A 143 21.61 1.14 -1.90
C LEU A 143 21.06 1.32 -3.31
N LYS A 144 19.97 2.07 -3.52
CA LYS A 144 19.48 2.37 -4.87
C LYS A 144 20.42 3.27 -5.65
N THR A 145 21.10 4.22 -5.01
CA THR A 145 22.05 5.09 -5.71
C THR A 145 23.25 4.29 -6.19
N ILE A 146 23.78 3.41 -5.33
CA ILE A 146 24.89 2.50 -5.64
C ILE A 146 24.46 1.45 -6.69
N ARG A 147 23.31 0.82 -6.52
CA ARG A 147 22.79 -0.22 -7.45
C ARG A 147 22.21 0.36 -8.74
N GLY A 148 21.76 1.61 -8.72
CA GLY A 148 21.06 2.30 -9.80
C GLY A 148 21.96 2.90 -10.87
N GLN A 149 23.28 2.74 -10.75
CA GLN A 149 24.23 3.06 -11.82
C GLN A 149 24.61 1.84 -12.69
N ALA A 150 24.27 0.62 -12.28
CA ALA A 150 24.52 -0.56 -13.12
C ALA A 150 23.43 -0.67 -14.20
N ALA A 151 23.83 -0.48 -15.46
CA ALA A 151 22.97 -0.61 -16.64
C ALA A 151 22.05 -1.84 -16.54
N TYR A 152 20.77 -1.64 -16.86
CA TYR A 152 19.80 -2.72 -17.03
C TYR A 152 19.15 -2.56 -18.40
N LYS A 153 18.72 -3.68 -18.97
CA LYS A 153 18.01 -3.66 -20.24
C LYS A 153 16.66 -3.00 -20.04
N LEU A 154 16.35 -1.99 -20.85
CA LEU A 154 15.07 -1.31 -20.83
C LEU A 154 13.93 -2.34 -20.99
N PRO A 155 12.89 -2.31 -20.14
CA PRO A 155 11.76 -3.23 -20.22
C PRO A 155 11.09 -3.18 -21.59
N LYS A 156 11.11 -4.29 -22.34
CA LYS A 156 10.34 -4.45 -23.58
C LYS A 156 9.35 -5.60 -23.48
N ASN A 157 9.70 -6.68 -22.80
CA ASN A 157 8.85 -7.86 -22.62
C ASN A 157 8.57 -8.05 -21.13
N ILE A 158 7.41 -7.59 -20.70
CA ILE A 158 7.02 -7.53 -19.29
C ILE A 158 6.18 -8.76 -18.92
N ASP A 159 6.66 -9.54 -17.95
CA ASP A 159 5.79 -10.48 -17.24
C ASP A 159 5.11 -9.76 -16.07
N LEU A 160 3.77 -9.70 -16.08
CA LEU A 160 2.99 -9.09 -15.01
C LEU A 160 2.23 -10.15 -14.21
N ILE A 161 2.60 -10.38 -12.97
CA ILE A 161 1.87 -11.24 -12.03
C ILE A 161 0.74 -10.42 -11.40
N LEU A 162 -0.50 -10.75 -11.74
CA LEU A 162 -1.69 -10.04 -11.29
C LEU A 162 -2.46 -10.84 -10.24
N CYS A 163 -2.37 -10.40 -8.99
CA CYS A 163 -3.25 -10.82 -7.91
C CYS A 163 -4.37 -9.79 -7.75
N SER A 164 -5.63 -10.16 -8.00
CA SER A 164 -6.75 -9.27 -7.74
C SER A 164 -8.01 -10.01 -7.34
N PHE A 165 -8.41 -9.86 -6.08
CA PHE A 165 -9.62 -10.50 -5.56
C PHE A 165 -10.86 -9.67 -5.91
N SER A 166 -10.92 -8.40 -5.54
CA SER A 166 -12.12 -7.58 -5.78
C SER A 166 -12.16 -6.93 -7.17
N GLY A 167 -11.14 -7.10 -8.01
CA GLY A 167 -11.00 -6.43 -9.31
C GLY A 167 -10.41 -5.02 -9.24
N ASN A 168 -10.27 -4.44 -8.04
CA ASN A 168 -9.65 -3.14 -7.80
C ASN A 168 -8.22 -3.07 -8.35
N THR A 169 -7.37 -4.00 -7.93
CA THR A 169 -5.98 -4.09 -8.39
C THR A 169 -5.90 -4.42 -9.88
N GLY A 170 -6.83 -5.25 -10.40
CA GLY A 170 -6.87 -5.56 -11.82
C GLY A 170 -7.20 -4.35 -12.69
N HIS A 171 -8.14 -3.49 -12.26
CA HIS A 171 -8.39 -2.22 -12.93
C HIS A 171 -7.15 -1.30 -12.89
N TYR A 172 -6.48 -1.20 -11.73
CA TYR A 172 -5.28 -0.38 -11.61
C TYR A 172 -4.11 -0.90 -12.45
N ALA A 173 -3.91 -2.22 -12.47
CA ALA A 173 -2.91 -2.87 -13.31
C ALA A 173 -3.25 -2.71 -14.79
N ASN A 174 -4.54 -2.72 -15.17
CA ASN A 174 -4.94 -2.50 -16.56
C ASN A 174 -4.49 -1.12 -17.07
N GLU A 175 -4.59 -0.08 -16.24
CA GLU A 175 -4.10 1.26 -16.61
C GLU A 175 -2.58 1.29 -16.81
N PHE A 176 -1.84 0.54 -16.00
CA PHE A 176 -0.40 0.32 -16.21
C PHE A 176 -0.14 -0.41 -17.53
N ILE A 177 -0.82 -1.55 -17.77
CA ILE A 177 -0.66 -2.41 -18.95
C ILE A 177 -0.92 -1.64 -20.24
N GLU A 178 -2.03 -0.89 -20.30
CA GLU A 178 -2.41 -0.12 -21.49
C GLU A 178 -1.40 1.00 -21.79
N SER A 179 -0.91 1.68 -20.76
CA SER A 179 0.13 2.68 -20.94
C SER A 179 1.46 2.04 -21.36
N ALA A 180 1.78 0.87 -20.81
CA ALA A 180 2.99 0.14 -21.15
C ALA A 180 3.03 -0.31 -22.62
N ARG A 181 1.92 -0.87 -23.09
CA ARG A 181 1.73 -1.26 -24.50
C ARG A 181 1.82 -0.08 -25.45
N LYS A 182 1.18 1.05 -25.10
CA LYS A 182 1.28 2.30 -25.88
C LYS A 182 2.69 2.86 -25.94
N SER A 183 3.54 2.52 -24.97
CA SER A 183 4.96 2.89 -24.93
C SER A 183 5.88 1.87 -25.59
N GLY A 184 5.34 0.85 -26.26
CA GLY A 184 6.09 -0.11 -27.08
C GLY A 184 6.56 -1.36 -26.33
N ALA A 185 6.07 -1.61 -25.11
CA ALA A 185 6.34 -2.84 -24.39
C ALA A 185 5.25 -3.90 -24.63
N GLU A 186 5.64 -5.15 -24.82
CA GLU A 186 4.75 -6.29 -24.73
C GLU A 186 4.50 -6.64 -23.25
N VAL A 187 3.25 -6.94 -22.89
CA VAL A 187 2.89 -7.28 -21.50
C VAL A 187 2.11 -8.59 -21.46
N LYS A 188 2.72 -9.61 -20.88
CA LYS A 188 2.13 -10.93 -20.61
C LYS A 188 1.60 -10.98 -19.18
N VAL A 189 0.28 -11.13 -19.04
CA VAL A 189 -0.39 -11.11 -17.72
C VAL A 189 -0.57 -12.52 -17.20
N HIS A 190 0.06 -12.81 -16.05
CA HIS A 190 -0.05 -14.05 -15.31
C HIS A 190 -1.06 -13.87 -14.17
N ARG A 191 -2.23 -14.52 -14.29
CA ARG A 191 -3.34 -14.37 -13.35
C ARG A 191 -3.11 -15.20 -12.08
N PHE A 192 -2.80 -14.53 -10.97
CA PHE A 192 -2.54 -15.17 -9.68
C PHE A 192 -3.87 -15.47 -8.97
N HIS A 193 -4.40 -16.68 -9.18
CA HIS A 193 -5.63 -17.15 -8.55
C HIS A 193 -5.37 -18.15 -7.41
N TYR A 194 -4.92 -19.36 -7.77
CA TYR A 194 -4.61 -20.43 -6.81
C TYR A 194 -3.11 -20.55 -6.59
N TYR A 195 -2.62 -20.13 -5.43
CA TYR A 195 -1.18 -20.08 -5.15
C TYR A 195 -0.48 -21.46 -5.23
N LYS A 196 -1.19 -22.56 -4.93
CA LYS A 196 -0.62 -23.91 -4.98
C LYS A 196 -0.31 -24.37 -6.40
N ASP A 197 -1.14 -23.99 -7.36
CA ASP A 197 -1.03 -24.43 -8.75
C ASP A 197 -0.45 -23.34 -9.66
N PHE A 198 -0.27 -22.13 -9.14
CA PHE A 198 0.30 -21.03 -9.88
C PHE A 198 1.80 -21.27 -10.15
N ASN A 199 2.10 -21.54 -11.43
CA ASN A 199 3.45 -21.78 -11.95
C ASN A 199 3.63 -21.05 -13.29
N PRO A 200 3.89 -19.72 -13.28
CA PRO A 200 3.98 -18.92 -14.50
C PRO A 200 5.30 -19.16 -15.24
N MET A 201 5.26 -19.12 -16.57
CA MET A 201 6.46 -19.05 -17.41
C MET A 201 6.91 -17.59 -17.55
N LEU A 202 7.92 -17.20 -16.76
CA LEU A 202 8.45 -15.85 -16.65
C LEU A 202 9.68 -15.63 -17.56
N GLU A 203 9.45 -15.50 -18.87
CA GLU A 203 10.48 -15.38 -19.92
C GLU A 203 10.81 -13.93 -20.30
N GLY A 204 10.00 -12.98 -19.85
CA GLY A 204 10.17 -11.56 -20.06
C GLY A 204 11.51 -11.02 -19.54
N ASP A 205 11.91 -9.87 -20.09
CA ASP A 205 13.11 -9.16 -19.64
C ASP A 205 12.90 -8.40 -18.33
N SER A 206 11.65 -8.30 -17.87
CA SER A 206 11.23 -7.52 -16.71
C SER A 206 10.04 -8.16 -15.99
N LEU A 207 9.90 -7.86 -14.70
CA LEU A 207 8.81 -8.37 -13.85
C LEU A 207 7.99 -7.23 -13.26
N VAL A 208 6.66 -7.31 -13.36
CA VAL A 208 5.74 -6.46 -12.61
C VAL A 208 4.91 -7.33 -11.69
N ILE A 209 4.80 -6.96 -10.42
CA ILE A 209 3.86 -7.61 -9.49
C ILE A 209 2.75 -6.63 -9.12
N ALA A 210 1.50 -7.09 -9.21
CA ALA A 210 0.31 -6.31 -8.92
C ALA A 210 -0.53 -7.00 -7.85
N PHE A 211 -0.78 -6.38 -6.69
CA PHE A 211 -1.55 -7.01 -5.60
C PHE A 211 -2.39 -6.06 -4.72
N PRO A 212 -3.47 -6.53 -4.09
CA PRO A 212 -4.17 -5.78 -3.05
C PRO A 212 -3.44 -5.90 -1.71
N VAL A 213 -3.43 -4.84 -0.92
CA VAL A 213 -2.95 -4.92 0.47
C VAL A 213 -3.97 -5.66 1.33
N SER A 214 -3.51 -6.63 2.10
CA SER A 214 -4.33 -7.41 3.05
C SER A 214 -3.64 -7.45 4.41
N GLY A 215 -4.21 -6.77 5.40
CA GLY A 215 -3.58 -6.64 6.73
C GLY A 215 -2.22 -5.93 6.70
N TRP A 216 -2.14 -4.79 6.02
CA TRP A 216 -0.92 -3.97 5.87
C TRP A 216 0.28 -4.66 5.17
N LYS A 217 0.08 -5.80 4.52
CA LYS A 217 1.12 -6.56 3.79
C LYS A 217 0.61 -7.12 2.46
N PRO A 218 1.47 -7.71 1.60
CA PRO A 218 0.98 -8.46 0.45
C PRO A 218 0.16 -9.67 0.94
N PRO A 219 -0.83 -10.15 0.17
CA PRO A 219 -1.62 -11.32 0.56
C PRO A 219 -0.70 -12.50 0.81
N TRP A 220 -0.86 -13.22 1.93
CA TRP A 220 0.05 -14.31 2.26
C TRP A 220 0.20 -15.38 1.17
N PRO A 221 -0.82 -15.72 0.34
CA PRO A 221 -0.61 -16.67 -0.75
C PRO A 221 0.38 -16.15 -1.79
N LEU A 222 0.34 -14.84 -2.09
CA LEU A 222 1.31 -14.20 -2.98
C LEU A 222 2.69 -14.16 -2.31
N THR A 223 2.76 -13.80 -1.03
CA THR A 223 4.01 -13.80 -0.27
C THR A 223 4.67 -15.18 -0.27
N ASP A 224 3.90 -16.25 -0.05
CA ASP A 224 4.37 -17.64 -0.12
C ASP A 224 4.94 -17.96 -1.51
N PHE A 225 4.25 -17.59 -2.59
CA PHE A 225 4.77 -17.72 -3.94
C PHE A 225 6.08 -16.94 -4.15
N LEU A 226 6.15 -15.68 -3.71
CA LEU A 226 7.34 -14.84 -3.85
C LEU A 226 8.55 -15.43 -3.10
N ILE A 227 8.33 -16.06 -1.94
CA ILE A 227 9.39 -16.68 -1.14
C ILE A 227 9.79 -18.03 -1.74
N ASN A 228 8.83 -18.91 -1.99
CA ASN A 228 9.08 -20.34 -2.20
C ASN A 228 9.15 -20.74 -3.68
N LYS A 229 8.50 -20.00 -4.58
CA LYS A 229 8.32 -20.41 -5.98
C LYS A 229 8.85 -19.43 -7.01
N LEU A 230 8.95 -18.15 -6.67
CA LEU A 230 9.52 -17.16 -7.59
C LEU A 230 10.99 -17.49 -7.86
N LYS A 231 11.30 -17.65 -9.15
CA LYS A 231 12.66 -17.90 -9.66
C LYS A 231 13.55 -16.68 -9.41
N THR A 232 14.86 -16.88 -9.43
CA THR A 232 15.81 -15.77 -9.27
C THR A 232 15.69 -14.78 -10.44
N GLY A 233 15.74 -13.50 -10.12
CA GLY A 233 15.62 -12.41 -11.07
C GLY A 233 16.89 -12.18 -11.90
N ASN A 234 18.06 -12.60 -11.42
CA ASN A 234 19.35 -12.44 -12.11
C ASN A 234 19.60 -11.00 -12.63
N GLY A 235 19.24 -10.00 -11.82
CA GLY A 235 19.36 -8.59 -12.15
C GLY A 235 18.23 -8.02 -13.01
N LYS A 236 17.19 -8.81 -13.34
CA LYS A 236 16.04 -8.33 -14.14
C LYS A 236 15.37 -7.12 -13.48
N PRO A 237 15.06 -6.06 -14.25
CA PRO A 237 14.24 -4.94 -13.80
C PRO A 237 12.88 -5.42 -13.25
N ALA A 238 12.45 -4.83 -12.14
CA ALA A 238 11.15 -5.12 -11.55
C ALA A 238 10.39 -3.86 -11.11
N PHE A 239 9.06 -3.96 -11.11
CA PHE A 239 8.15 -2.90 -10.65
C PHE A 239 7.04 -3.47 -9.76
N ILE A 240 6.60 -2.68 -8.77
CA ILE A 240 5.58 -3.11 -7.80
C ILE A 240 4.36 -2.22 -7.92
N LEU A 241 3.19 -2.81 -8.12
CA LEU A 241 1.91 -2.12 -8.17
C LEU A 241 1.00 -2.68 -7.08
N TYR A 242 0.35 -1.80 -6.30
CA TYR A 242 -0.59 -2.28 -5.29
C TYR A 242 -1.75 -1.32 -5.04
N THR A 243 -2.82 -1.84 -4.46
CA THR A 243 -4.02 -1.06 -4.13
C THR A 243 -4.43 -1.32 -2.69
N ALA A 244 -4.88 -0.29 -1.98
CA ALA A 244 -5.30 -0.40 -0.59
C ALA A 244 -6.42 0.58 -0.26
N ALA A 245 -7.05 0.43 0.90
CA ALA A 245 -7.91 1.47 1.48
C ALA A 245 -7.15 2.37 2.46
N GLY A 246 -5.90 2.06 2.80
CA GLY A 246 -5.04 2.80 3.73
C GLY A 246 -3.83 1.96 4.19
N GLY A 247 -2.83 2.62 4.78
CA GLY A 247 -1.62 2.02 5.37
C GLY A 247 -0.87 1.00 4.48
N PRO A 248 -0.52 1.30 3.24
CA PRO A 248 -0.10 0.27 2.29
C PRO A 248 1.43 0.09 2.19
N GLU A 249 2.20 1.00 2.80
CA GLU A 249 3.65 1.10 2.61
C GLU A 249 4.41 -0.15 3.08
N ASN A 250 4.00 -0.73 4.21
CA ASN A 250 4.52 -2.00 4.68
C ASN A 250 4.45 -3.09 3.60
N ALA A 251 3.35 -3.15 2.85
CA ALA A 251 3.20 -4.10 1.77
C ALA A 251 4.17 -3.86 0.61
N GLY A 252 4.39 -2.60 0.25
CA GLY A 252 5.35 -2.19 -0.77
C GLY A 252 6.79 -2.55 -0.38
N ILE A 253 7.18 -2.33 0.87
CA ILE A 253 8.53 -2.65 1.38
C ILE A 253 8.77 -4.14 1.44
N ILE A 254 7.82 -4.92 1.98
CA ILE A 254 7.92 -6.37 2.03
C ILE A 254 8.11 -6.93 0.62
N ALA A 255 7.28 -6.49 -0.33
CA ALA A 255 7.40 -6.90 -1.71
C ALA A 255 8.76 -6.51 -2.33
N TRP A 256 9.25 -5.30 -2.06
CA TRP A 256 10.57 -4.85 -2.52
C TRP A 256 11.70 -5.70 -1.96
N VAL A 257 11.69 -5.99 -0.65
CA VAL A 257 12.72 -6.82 0.00
C VAL A 257 12.71 -8.23 -0.59
N LEU A 258 11.53 -8.84 -0.75
CA LEU A 258 11.41 -10.18 -1.33
C LEU A 258 11.95 -10.24 -2.76
N LEU A 259 11.60 -9.27 -3.60
CA LEU A 259 12.12 -9.18 -4.97
C LEU A 259 13.64 -8.93 -5.00
N ALA A 260 14.14 -8.03 -4.14
CA ALA A 260 15.56 -7.73 -4.04
C ALA A 260 16.38 -8.94 -3.57
N LEU A 261 15.89 -9.69 -2.59
CA LEU A 261 16.51 -10.94 -2.11
C LEU A 261 16.48 -12.04 -3.20
N LYS A 262 15.46 -12.05 -4.05
CA LYS A 262 15.40 -12.90 -5.25
C LYS A 262 16.30 -12.43 -6.39
N GLY A 263 17.05 -11.34 -6.22
CA GLY A 263 17.99 -10.83 -7.21
C GLY A 263 17.36 -9.97 -8.31
N TYR A 264 16.13 -9.47 -8.13
CA TYR A 264 15.54 -8.48 -9.03
C TYR A 264 16.06 -7.07 -8.72
N LYS A 265 16.19 -6.25 -9.77
CA LYS A 265 16.43 -4.81 -9.65
C LYS A 265 15.09 -4.08 -9.60
N VAL A 266 14.57 -3.85 -8.39
CA VAL A 266 13.29 -3.14 -8.23
C VAL A 266 13.49 -1.64 -8.51
N ILE A 267 13.05 -1.21 -9.68
CA ILE A 267 13.26 0.13 -10.24
C ILE A 267 12.20 1.12 -9.76
N GLY A 268 11.00 0.61 -9.49
CA GLY A 268 9.95 1.45 -8.98
C GLY A 268 8.77 0.72 -8.35
N ARG A 269 7.90 1.54 -7.78
CA ARG A 269 6.64 1.11 -7.19
C ARG A 269 5.56 2.18 -7.32
N ILE A 270 4.31 1.75 -7.31
CA ILE A 270 3.16 2.65 -7.33
C ILE A 270 1.96 2.05 -6.60
N TRP A 271 1.17 2.92 -5.98
CA TRP A 271 -0.08 2.50 -5.38
C TRP A 271 -1.15 3.58 -5.41
N SER A 272 -2.40 3.16 -5.26
CA SER A 272 -3.56 4.06 -5.20
C SER A 272 -4.62 3.54 -4.22
N ILE A 273 -5.46 4.46 -3.75
CA ILE A 273 -6.59 4.13 -2.91
C ILE A 273 -7.71 3.57 -3.75
N TYR A 274 -8.20 2.41 -3.32
CA TYR A 274 -9.36 1.75 -3.88
C TYR A 274 -10.39 1.46 -2.79
N PRO A 275 -11.65 1.17 -3.17
CA PRO A 275 -12.70 0.83 -2.23
C PRO A 275 -12.28 -0.20 -1.18
N LEU A 276 -12.56 0.14 0.09
CA LEU A 276 -12.36 -0.72 1.24
C LEU A 276 -13.18 -2.00 1.08
N ASN A 277 -12.58 -3.15 1.33
CA ASN A 277 -13.23 -4.46 1.18
C ASN A 277 -13.53 -5.16 2.52
N VAL A 278 -13.38 -4.46 3.65
CA VAL A 278 -13.67 -4.98 4.99
C VAL A 278 -15.02 -4.42 5.49
N PRO A 279 -16.10 -5.22 5.50
CA PRO A 279 -17.43 -4.75 5.85
C PRO A 279 -17.55 -4.10 7.23
N THR A 280 -16.88 -4.59 8.27
CA THR A 280 -16.94 -3.97 9.62
C THR A 280 -16.42 -2.54 9.62
N PHE A 281 -15.49 -2.18 8.74
CA PHE A 281 -15.03 -0.80 8.58
C PHE A 281 -15.90 0.02 7.62
N ARG A 282 -16.94 -0.59 7.03
CA ARG A 282 -17.93 0.04 6.17
C ARG A 282 -19.22 0.38 6.92
N LEU A 283 -19.09 1.15 8.00
CA LEU A 283 -20.21 1.57 8.85
C LEU A 283 -21.07 2.65 8.18
N GLY A 284 -22.33 2.76 8.59
CA GLY A 284 -23.29 3.70 8.02
C GLY A 284 -24.07 3.15 6.83
N THR A 285 -24.63 4.07 6.03
CA THR A 285 -25.61 3.71 4.98
C THR A 285 -24.94 3.18 3.72
N LYS A 286 -25.65 2.32 2.99
CA LYS A 286 -25.22 1.84 1.66
C LYS A 286 -24.96 2.99 0.68
N LYS A 287 -25.78 4.04 0.71
CA LYS A 287 -25.65 5.22 -0.17
C LYS A 287 -24.33 5.96 0.05
N LEU A 288 -23.91 6.14 1.31
CA LEU A 288 -22.62 6.75 1.64
C LEU A 288 -21.47 5.97 0.99
N TRP A 289 -21.47 4.65 1.15
CA TRP A 289 -20.42 3.81 0.55
C TRP A 289 -20.47 3.76 -0.96
N GLN A 290 -21.65 3.81 -1.58
CA GLN A 290 -21.77 3.94 -3.04
C GLN A 290 -21.17 5.25 -3.55
N LEU A 291 -21.32 6.35 -2.80
CA LEU A 291 -20.70 7.64 -3.11
C LEU A 291 -19.17 7.59 -2.96
N ILE A 292 -18.67 7.07 -1.83
CA ILE A 292 -17.22 6.93 -1.60
C ILE A 292 -16.59 6.02 -2.66
N ASP A 293 -17.23 4.88 -2.93
CA ASP A 293 -16.75 3.93 -3.94
C ASP A 293 -16.75 4.57 -5.33
N SER A 294 -17.72 5.43 -5.69
CA SER A 294 -17.81 6.00 -7.04
C SER A 294 -16.69 7.00 -7.36
N VAL A 295 -16.20 7.72 -6.36
CA VAL A 295 -15.10 8.70 -6.49
C VAL A 295 -13.71 8.08 -6.32
N THR A 296 -13.64 6.80 -5.96
CA THR A 296 -12.38 6.10 -5.65
C THR A 296 -12.09 5.01 -6.71
N PRO A 297 -10.95 5.02 -7.42
CA PRO A 297 -9.81 5.94 -7.26
C PRO A 297 -10.06 7.29 -7.92
N LEU A 298 -9.24 8.28 -7.58
CA LEU A 298 -9.23 9.55 -8.31
C LEU A 298 -8.65 9.37 -9.71
N ARG A 299 -9.13 10.19 -10.66
CA ARG A 299 -8.61 10.22 -12.04
C ARG A 299 -7.10 10.48 -12.10
N SER A 300 -6.59 11.31 -11.20
CA SER A 300 -5.17 11.64 -11.07
C SER A 300 -4.31 10.44 -10.65
N ASP A 301 -4.82 9.53 -9.81
CA ASP A 301 -4.11 8.29 -9.49
C ASP A 301 -3.97 7.39 -10.73
N LEU A 302 -4.99 7.40 -11.60
CA LEU A 302 -4.96 6.69 -12.88
C LEU A 302 -3.96 7.34 -13.86
N ILE A 303 -3.89 8.67 -13.88
CA ILE A 303 -2.86 9.39 -14.66
C ILE A 303 -1.46 9.05 -14.12
N PHE A 304 -1.31 8.95 -12.80
CA PHE A 304 -0.02 8.69 -12.17
C PHE A 304 0.50 7.29 -12.48
N VAL A 305 -0.34 6.25 -12.43
CA VAL A 305 0.09 4.89 -12.82
C VAL A 305 0.46 4.80 -14.30
N ARG A 306 -0.25 5.51 -15.18
CA ARG A 306 0.12 5.60 -16.60
C ARG A 306 1.49 6.26 -16.77
N HIS A 307 1.75 7.35 -16.04
CA HIS A 307 3.05 8.00 -16.04
C HIS A 307 4.16 7.06 -15.54
N SER A 308 3.95 6.39 -14.41
CA SER A 308 4.93 5.45 -13.85
C SER A 308 5.19 4.25 -14.76
N ALA A 309 4.20 3.79 -15.53
CA ALA A 309 4.41 2.77 -16.55
C ALA A 309 5.37 3.25 -17.65
N LYS A 310 5.22 4.51 -18.10
CA LYS A 310 6.14 5.11 -19.09
C LYS A 310 7.55 5.24 -18.53
N GLU A 311 7.68 5.78 -17.31
CA GLU A 311 8.98 5.91 -16.65
C GLU A 311 9.68 4.56 -16.56
N PHE A 312 8.97 3.51 -16.10
CA PHE A 312 9.54 2.17 -15.99
C PHE A 312 10.08 1.64 -17.32
N ILE A 313 9.37 1.83 -18.43
CA ILE A 313 9.79 1.39 -19.77
C ILE A 313 11.01 2.14 -20.28
N PHE A 314 11.05 3.45 -20.06
CA PHE A 314 12.17 4.29 -20.49
C PHE A 314 13.37 4.23 -19.55
N GLY A 315 13.31 3.38 -18.52
CA GLY A 315 14.42 3.17 -17.60
C GLY A 315 14.52 4.24 -16.51
N ASP A 316 13.48 5.06 -16.36
CA ASP A 316 13.33 5.98 -15.26
C ASP A 316 12.71 5.26 -14.06
N GLY A 317 13.42 5.29 -12.93
CA GLY A 317 12.96 4.66 -11.71
C GLY A 317 12.12 5.60 -10.86
N GLY A 318 10.88 5.20 -10.55
CA GLY A 318 9.97 5.93 -9.67
C GLY A 318 9.68 5.18 -8.38
N GLY A 319 10.00 5.78 -7.24
CA GLY A 319 9.62 5.22 -5.94
C GLY A 319 10.58 4.17 -5.36
N LEU A 320 10.73 4.16 -4.05
CA LEU A 320 11.60 3.39 -3.16
C LEU A 320 10.74 3.09 -1.94
N PRO A 321 10.79 1.87 -1.42
CA PRO A 321 10.12 1.56 -0.16
C PRO A 321 10.60 2.50 0.94
N PHE A 322 9.68 3.20 1.58
CA PHE A 322 9.94 3.94 2.81
C PHE A 322 9.15 3.27 3.92
N ILE A 323 9.80 2.93 5.03
CA ILE A 323 9.11 2.34 6.17
C ILE A 323 8.23 3.41 6.79
N PHE A 324 6.96 3.09 6.94
CA PHE A 324 6.04 3.92 7.66
C PHE A 324 5.27 3.07 8.65
N TRP A 325 4.99 3.67 9.80
CA TRP A 325 4.07 3.12 10.78
C TRP A 325 2.73 2.80 10.09
N PRO A 326 2.10 1.63 10.30
CA PRO A 326 2.21 0.82 11.50
C PRO A 326 3.02 -0.46 11.30
N THR A 327 4.35 -0.36 11.31
CA THR A 327 5.28 -1.51 11.28
C THR A 327 4.93 -2.58 12.31
N PRO A 328 4.54 -2.25 13.57
CA PRO A 328 4.06 -3.26 14.51
C PRO A 328 2.78 -3.98 14.07
N LEU A 329 1.85 -3.30 13.38
CA LEU A 329 0.65 -3.95 12.84
C LEU A 329 0.98 -4.87 11.67
N ALA A 330 2.03 -4.60 10.89
CA ALA A 330 2.51 -5.54 9.87
C ALA A 330 3.07 -6.82 10.50
N VAL A 331 3.82 -6.70 11.61
CA VAL A 331 4.29 -7.87 12.40
C VAL A 331 3.11 -8.67 12.93
N ILE A 332 2.10 -8.01 13.52
CA ILE A 332 0.85 -8.67 13.92
C ILE A 332 0.21 -9.35 12.71
N GLY A 333 0.15 -8.68 11.56
CA GLY A 333 -0.36 -9.25 10.31
C GLY A 333 0.33 -10.57 9.94
N PHE A 334 1.65 -10.69 10.08
CA PHE A 334 2.37 -11.94 9.86
C PHE A 334 2.07 -13.01 10.91
N LEU A 335 1.97 -12.63 12.19
CA LEU A 335 1.54 -13.55 13.25
C LEU A 335 0.14 -14.11 12.97
N LEU A 336 -0.77 -13.28 12.44
CA LEU A 336 -2.12 -13.67 12.05
C LEU A 336 -2.18 -14.59 10.82
N ASP A 337 -1.10 -14.70 10.03
CA ASP A 337 -1.01 -15.66 8.93
C ASP A 337 -0.66 -17.08 9.43
N ASN A 338 -0.13 -17.21 10.65
CA ASN A 338 0.17 -18.51 11.23
C ASN A 338 -1.08 -19.40 11.18
N LYS A 339 -0.96 -20.61 10.62
CA LYS A 339 -2.10 -21.50 10.35
C LYS A 339 -3.03 -21.69 11.55
N TRP A 340 -2.48 -21.81 12.75
CA TRP A 340 -3.25 -22.05 13.98
C TRP A 340 -4.04 -20.81 14.39
N ILE A 341 -3.39 -19.65 14.44
CA ILE A 341 -4.01 -18.37 14.80
C ILE A 341 -5.02 -17.96 13.73
N ASN A 342 -4.62 -18.03 12.46
CA ASN A 342 -5.43 -17.68 11.29
C ASN A 342 -6.77 -18.44 11.27
N THR A 343 -6.73 -19.75 11.52
CA THR A 343 -7.93 -20.60 11.48
C THR A 343 -8.93 -20.23 12.59
N ILE A 344 -8.43 -19.76 13.74
CA ILE A 344 -9.24 -19.34 14.88
C ILE A 344 -9.82 -17.93 14.65
N ILE A 345 -8.97 -16.96 14.28
CA ILE A 345 -9.34 -15.55 14.17
C ILE A 345 -10.18 -15.28 12.91
N TYR A 346 -9.85 -15.90 11.78
CA TYR A 346 -10.58 -15.73 10.52
C TYR A 346 -11.59 -16.87 10.31
N ARG A 347 -12.39 -17.11 11.35
CA ARG A 347 -13.49 -18.08 11.32
C ARG A 347 -14.61 -17.58 10.42
N THR A 348 -14.68 -18.13 9.21
CA THR A 348 -15.75 -17.86 8.25
C THR A 348 -16.88 -18.88 8.41
N TYR A 349 -18.11 -18.41 8.39
CA TYR A 349 -19.31 -19.22 8.52
C TYR A 349 -20.41 -18.74 7.57
N VAL A 350 -21.46 -19.56 7.43
CA VAL A 350 -22.56 -19.31 6.51
C VAL A 350 -23.88 -19.12 7.27
N TRP A 351 -24.62 -18.07 6.92
CA TRP A 351 -26.00 -17.88 7.32
C TRP A 351 -26.90 -18.78 6.47
N ARG A 352 -27.25 -19.95 7.05
CA ARG A 352 -27.98 -21.02 6.38
C ARG A 352 -29.26 -20.54 5.69
N LYS A 353 -30.07 -19.72 6.37
CA LYS A 353 -31.33 -19.17 5.85
C LYS A 353 -31.18 -18.31 4.57
N ARG A 354 -29.97 -17.83 4.26
CA ARG A 354 -29.70 -17.03 3.05
C ARG A 354 -28.95 -17.81 1.96
N CYS A 355 -28.33 -18.93 2.30
CA CYS A 355 -27.46 -19.64 1.38
C CYS A 355 -28.29 -20.45 0.38
N THR A 356 -27.96 -20.33 -0.90
CA THR A 356 -28.61 -21.09 -1.98
C THR A 356 -27.74 -22.22 -2.52
N ALA A 357 -26.72 -22.67 -1.76
CA ALA A 357 -25.79 -23.74 -2.17
C ALA A 357 -25.11 -23.52 -3.55
N CYS A 358 -24.96 -22.26 -4.00
CA CYS A 358 -24.46 -21.96 -5.36
C CYS A 358 -22.95 -22.21 -5.57
N ASN A 359 -22.23 -22.63 -4.52
CA ASN A 359 -20.80 -22.92 -4.53
C ASN A 359 -19.88 -21.77 -5.01
N PHE A 360 -20.38 -20.53 -5.07
CA PHE A 360 -19.58 -19.36 -5.43
C PHE A 360 -18.33 -19.23 -4.56
N CYS A 361 -18.47 -19.30 -3.23
CA CYS A 361 -17.35 -19.13 -2.31
C CYS A 361 -16.30 -20.26 -2.43
N ILE A 362 -16.71 -21.47 -2.82
CA ILE A 362 -15.82 -22.61 -3.04
C ILE A 362 -14.93 -22.33 -4.25
N LYS A 363 -15.55 -21.99 -5.40
CA LYS A 363 -14.83 -21.67 -6.63
C LYS A 363 -13.96 -20.43 -6.47
N TYR A 364 -14.46 -19.41 -5.78
CA TYR A 364 -13.80 -18.13 -5.68
C TYR A 364 -12.57 -18.13 -4.75
N CYS A 365 -12.49 -19.01 -3.75
CA CYS A 365 -11.49 -18.89 -2.70
C CYS A 365 -10.05 -19.20 -3.18
N PRO A 366 -9.11 -18.23 -3.18
CA PRO A 366 -7.74 -18.45 -3.66
C PRO A 366 -6.92 -19.43 -2.79
N ALA A 367 -7.36 -19.67 -1.55
CA ALA A 367 -6.75 -20.61 -0.63
C ALA A 367 -7.37 -22.03 -0.70
N ASN A 368 -8.40 -22.23 -1.55
CA ASN A 368 -9.19 -23.46 -1.64
C ASN A 368 -9.64 -23.99 -0.26
N ARG A 369 -10.13 -23.09 0.59
CA ARG A 369 -10.41 -23.39 2.01
C ARG A 369 -11.83 -23.91 2.27
N PHE A 370 -12.72 -23.92 1.29
CA PHE A 370 -14.12 -24.29 1.49
C PHE A 370 -14.42 -25.65 0.88
N VAL A 371 -15.10 -26.50 1.66
CA VAL A 371 -15.64 -27.78 1.20
C VAL A 371 -17.15 -27.77 1.34
N SER A 372 -17.86 -28.41 0.41
CA SER A 372 -19.31 -28.59 0.53
C SER A 372 -19.60 -29.71 1.54
N VAL A 373 -20.40 -29.42 2.56
CA VAL A 373 -20.88 -30.39 3.55
C VAL A 373 -22.39 -30.20 3.66
N ASN A 374 -23.17 -31.21 3.28
CA ASN A 374 -24.63 -31.18 3.24
C ASN A 374 -25.16 -29.97 2.44
N GLY A 375 -24.55 -29.70 1.27
CA GLY A 375 -24.91 -28.59 0.39
C GLY A 375 -24.46 -27.20 0.86
N LEU A 376 -23.82 -27.09 2.03
CA LEU A 376 -23.37 -25.81 2.58
C LEU A 376 -21.83 -25.70 2.60
N PRO A 377 -21.27 -24.51 2.31
CA PRO A 377 -19.83 -24.31 2.38
C PRO A 377 -19.35 -24.30 3.83
N LYS A 378 -18.36 -25.15 4.13
CA LYS A 378 -17.66 -25.21 5.42
C LYS A 378 -16.20 -24.83 5.22
N ALA A 379 -15.75 -23.81 5.95
CA ALA A 379 -14.35 -23.39 5.94
C ALA A 379 -13.45 -24.40 6.67
N LYS A 380 -12.29 -24.71 6.09
CA LYS A 380 -11.22 -25.55 6.63
C LYS A 380 -9.87 -24.92 6.27
N GLY A 381 -8.92 -24.87 7.21
CA GLY A 381 -7.60 -24.30 6.97
C GLY A 381 -7.59 -22.77 6.90
N THR A 382 -6.54 -22.22 6.28
CA THR A 382 -6.19 -20.79 6.35
C THR A 382 -7.00 -19.90 5.40
N CYS A 383 -7.30 -18.71 5.88
CA CYS A 383 -7.92 -17.62 5.13
C CYS A 383 -6.86 -16.74 4.47
N ALA A 384 -7.01 -16.46 3.17
CA ALA A 384 -6.23 -15.45 2.46
C ALA A 384 -6.58 -14.00 2.81
N LEU A 385 -7.61 -13.78 3.65
CA LEU A 385 -8.18 -12.47 3.99
C LEU A 385 -8.63 -11.64 2.77
N CYS A 386 -8.83 -12.28 1.60
CA CYS A 386 -9.31 -11.62 0.38
C CYS A 386 -10.74 -11.08 0.48
N LEU A 387 -11.52 -11.61 1.43
CA LEU A 387 -12.94 -11.31 1.70
C LEU A 387 -13.90 -11.46 0.52
N GLY A 388 -13.47 -11.98 -0.63
CA GLY A 388 -14.36 -12.07 -1.78
C GLY A 388 -15.51 -13.07 -1.60
N CYS A 389 -15.36 -14.10 -0.77
CA CYS A 389 -16.49 -14.96 -0.37
C CYS A 389 -17.61 -14.19 0.36
N VAL A 390 -17.27 -13.15 1.12
CA VAL A 390 -18.22 -12.28 1.82
C VAL A 390 -18.76 -11.22 0.88
N ASN A 391 -17.84 -10.46 0.27
CA ASN A 391 -18.15 -9.30 -0.56
C ASN A 391 -18.94 -9.66 -1.83
N HIS A 392 -18.62 -10.78 -2.47
CA HIS A 392 -19.22 -11.16 -3.76
C HIS A 392 -20.25 -12.28 -3.63
N CYS A 393 -20.62 -12.71 -2.42
CA CYS A 393 -21.72 -13.64 -2.24
C CYS A 393 -23.02 -13.06 -2.83
N PRO A 394 -23.71 -13.76 -3.75
CA PRO A 394 -24.95 -13.27 -4.37
C PRO A 394 -26.08 -13.02 -3.35
N LYS A 395 -26.11 -13.79 -2.27
CA LYS A 395 -27.14 -13.71 -1.22
C LYS A 395 -26.61 -13.13 0.11
N ASN A 396 -25.39 -12.59 0.11
CA ASN A 396 -24.71 -12.07 1.32
C ASN A 396 -24.83 -13.05 2.51
N SER A 397 -24.60 -14.34 2.25
CA SER A 397 -24.75 -15.42 3.24
C SER A 397 -23.46 -15.75 3.97
N MET A 398 -22.30 -15.36 3.44
CA MET A 398 -21.00 -15.65 4.04
C MET A 398 -20.60 -14.53 5.00
N GLN A 399 -20.13 -14.89 6.19
CA GLN A 399 -19.64 -13.96 7.20
C GLN A 399 -18.34 -14.45 7.82
N MET A 400 -17.53 -13.53 8.33
CA MET A 400 -16.36 -13.80 9.15
C MET A 400 -16.55 -13.11 10.49
N ARG A 401 -16.48 -13.91 11.56
CA ARG A 401 -16.78 -13.50 12.94
C ARG A 401 -15.97 -12.26 13.31
N LEU A 402 -16.59 -11.24 13.92
CA LEU A 402 -16.04 -9.92 14.30
C LEU A 402 -15.63 -8.99 13.14
N TRP A 403 -15.39 -9.52 11.94
CA TRP A 403 -14.79 -8.75 10.83
C TRP A 403 -15.77 -8.32 9.75
N THR A 404 -16.91 -9.01 9.62
CA THR A 404 -17.85 -8.73 8.54
C THR A 404 -19.32 -8.76 8.93
N GLU A 405 -19.61 -9.07 10.19
CA GLU A 405 -20.98 -9.21 10.71
C GLU A 405 -21.75 -7.88 10.73
N TYR A 406 -21.01 -6.77 10.70
CA TYR A 406 -21.53 -5.41 10.69
C TYR A 406 -21.04 -4.66 9.45
N GLY A 407 -21.74 -3.57 9.12
CA GLY A 407 -21.42 -2.70 7.99
C GLY A 407 -21.79 -3.26 6.62
N GLN A 408 -21.31 -2.62 5.57
CA GLN A 408 -21.75 -2.85 4.20
C GLN A 408 -20.73 -3.65 3.38
N PRO A 409 -21.10 -4.79 2.77
CA PRO A 409 -20.19 -5.52 1.89
C PRO A 409 -19.85 -4.70 0.64
N TYR A 410 -18.59 -4.78 0.22
CA TYR A 410 -18.13 -4.13 -1.01
C TYR A 410 -18.56 -4.94 -2.23
N LYS A 411 -19.36 -4.34 -3.12
CA LYS A 411 -19.62 -4.91 -4.45
C LYS A 411 -18.64 -4.32 -5.43
N SER A 412 -17.91 -5.18 -6.14
CA SER A 412 -16.86 -4.76 -7.08
C SER A 412 -17.42 -3.79 -8.10
N ARG A 413 -16.71 -2.67 -8.30
CA ARG A 413 -16.93 -1.76 -9.42
C ARG A 413 -16.39 -2.33 -10.74
N TRP A 414 -15.49 -3.30 -10.64
CA TRP A 414 -14.68 -3.84 -11.73
C TRP A 414 -14.71 -5.38 -11.75
N PRO A 415 -15.90 -6.00 -11.85
CA PRO A 415 -16.04 -7.45 -11.77
C PRO A 415 -15.30 -8.22 -12.88
N GLN A 416 -15.03 -7.58 -14.02
CA GLN A 416 -14.26 -8.12 -15.15
C GLN A 416 -12.77 -8.25 -14.84
N PHE A 417 -12.27 -7.49 -13.86
CA PHE A 417 -10.87 -7.49 -13.45
C PHE A 417 -10.60 -8.39 -12.24
N ILE A 418 -11.63 -9.10 -11.76
CA ILE A 418 -11.50 -10.13 -10.72
C ILE A 418 -10.76 -11.33 -11.32
N ILE A 419 -9.69 -11.75 -10.66
CA ILE A 419 -9.03 -13.01 -10.97
C ILE A 419 -9.87 -14.15 -10.35
N LYS A 420 -10.33 -15.04 -11.22
CA LYS A 420 -11.16 -16.21 -10.92
C LYS A 420 -10.43 -17.46 -11.45
N PRO A 421 -10.84 -18.67 -11.00
CA PRO A 421 -10.31 -19.94 -11.51
C PRO A 421 -10.37 -20.05 -13.02
#